data_AF-A0ABD2MSA6-F1
#
_entry.id   AF-A0ABD2MSA6-F1
#
_cell.length_a   1.000
_cell.length_b   1.000
_cell.length_c   1.000
_cell.angle_alpha   90.00
_cell.angle_beta   90.00
_cell.angle_gamma   90.00
#
_symmetry.space_group_name_H-M   'P 1'
#
loop_
_entity.id
_entity.type
_entity.pdbx_description
1 polymer ?
#
loop_
_entity_poly.entity_id
_entity_poly.type
_entity_poly.pdbx_seq_one_letter_code
_entity_poly.pdbx_strand_id
1 'polypeptide(L)'
;QSGSLIRLLDYVVGKEGFEKIIRKYFEQYSYKSANTEDFITTVESVIPDKNMRDFLETWLLQNRYPIISIEEDIDKNTYILRQESASNFKDTDNMSRFGYKWTIPIIYTTSVSRAPTMVWFRKDDNFITIPKGNETFIKLNYNYMGIYYTNYTPTLWQNLVDNVEMMNELEQVQLALEAEKLFEADVIDCGITLKLISKVSSEPNQYGVSPLSILFTLRNNLAFDQRAISLLRRFYFSIRVKSKMMRREEEKLRNSVKKIKREAPSLTRTLPRVPMRVQ
;
A
#
# COMPACT_ATOMS: atom_id res chain seq x y z
N GLN A 1 13.21 -0.12 5.63
CA GLN A 1 12.54 1.05 6.25
C GLN A 1 13.08 2.35 5.66
N SER A 2 14.39 2.59 5.68
CA SER A 2 14.99 3.81 5.10
C SER A 2 14.72 3.99 3.60
N GLY A 3 14.79 2.93 2.80
CA GLY A 3 14.51 3.01 1.35
C GLY A 3 13.08 3.46 0.99
N SER A 4 12.09 3.07 1.79
CA SER A 4 10.69 3.48 1.58
C SER A 4 10.47 4.95 1.94
N LEU A 5 11.12 5.46 2.99
CA LEU A 5 11.03 6.86 3.40
C LEU A 5 11.65 7.77 2.34
N ILE A 6 12.79 7.36 1.78
CA ILE A 6 13.45 8.08 0.69
C ILE A 6 12.57 8.12 -0.56
N ARG A 7 11.91 7.01 -0.91
CA ARG A 7 10.95 6.99 -2.02
C ARG A 7 9.74 7.90 -1.77
N LEU A 8 9.24 7.93 -0.53
CA LEU A 8 8.15 8.83 -0.15
C LEU A 8 8.59 10.30 -0.23
N LEU A 9 9.81 10.60 0.23
CA LEU A 9 10.39 11.93 0.12
C LEU A 9 10.50 12.34 -1.35
N ASP A 10 11.07 11.50 -2.22
CA ASP A 10 11.17 11.73 -3.67
C ASP A 10 9.80 12.05 -4.30
N TYR A 11 8.76 11.30 -3.92
CA TYR A 11 7.40 11.58 -4.39
C TYR A 11 6.88 12.95 -3.93
N VAL A 12 7.07 13.31 -2.66
CA VAL A 12 6.57 14.57 -2.08
C VAL A 12 7.30 15.79 -2.65
N VAL A 13 8.60 15.67 -2.88
CA VAL A 13 9.45 16.77 -3.34
C VAL A 13 9.54 16.86 -4.87
N GLY A 14 9.22 15.76 -5.56
CA GLY A 14 9.41 15.60 -6.99
C GLY A 14 10.86 15.30 -7.36
N LYS A 15 11.04 14.60 -8.47
CA LYS A 15 12.34 14.10 -8.94
C LYS A 15 13.44 15.17 -8.98
N GLU A 16 13.14 16.35 -9.53
CA GLU A 16 14.11 17.45 -9.63
C GLU A 16 14.52 18.00 -8.25
N GLY A 17 13.55 18.15 -7.35
CA GLY A 17 13.79 18.56 -5.97
C GLY A 17 14.64 17.53 -5.23
N PHE A 18 14.33 16.25 -5.42
CA PHE A 18 15.05 15.14 -4.80
C PHE A 18 16.51 15.06 -5.28
N GLU A 19 16.74 15.11 -6.60
CA GLU A 19 18.09 15.13 -7.16
C GLU A 19 18.91 16.33 -6.65
N LYS A 20 18.27 17.49 -6.49
CA LYS A 20 18.92 18.68 -5.92
C LYS A 20 19.27 18.51 -4.44
N ILE A 21 18.40 17.89 -3.64
CA ILE A 21 18.67 17.53 -2.23
C ILE A 21 19.88 16.62 -2.14
N ILE A 22 19.87 15.52 -2.90
CA ILE A 22 20.92 14.50 -2.84
C ILE A 22 22.28 15.07 -3.28
N ARG A 23 22.30 15.81 -4.39
CA ARG A 23 23.53 16.48 -4.87
C ARG A 23 24.09 17.43 -3.82
N LYS A 24 23.26 18.32 -3.27
CA LYS A 24 23.69 19.29 -2.25
C LYS A 24 24.22 18.61 -0.98
N TYR A 25 23.54 17.55 -0.54
CA TYR A 25 23.96 16.75 0.61
C TYR A 25 25.34 16.13 0.37
N PHE A 26 25.54 15.45 -0.77
CA PHE A 26 26.83 14.86 -1.08
C PHE A 26 27.94 15.92 -1.26
N GLU A 27 27.68 17.05 -1.89
CA GLU A 27 28.67 18.13 -2.02
C GLU A 27 29.13 18.68 -0.67
N GLN A 28 28.21 18.86 0.28
CA GLN A 28 28.52 19.45 1.59
C GLN A 28 29.24 18.49 2.55
N TYR A 29 28.84 17.21 2.51
CA TYR A 29 29.28 16.18 3.47
C TYR A 29 30.22 15.14 2.85
N SER A 30 30.65 15.29 1.60
CA SER A 30 31.71 14.44 1.02
C SER A 30 32.95 14.47 1.90
N TYR A 31 33.47 13.27 2.21
CA TYR A 31 34.64 13.06 3.07
C TYR A 31 34.48 13.55 4.53
N LYS A 32 33.26 13.78 5.00
CA LYS A 32 32.93 14.16 6.38
C LYS A 32 31.93 13.17 6.99
N SER A 33 31.80 13.20 8.32
CA SER A 33 30.68 12.57 9.01
C SER A 33 29.43 13.45 8.89
N ALA A 34 28.27 12.83 8.73
CA ALA A 34 26.97 13.51 8.71
C ALA A 34 25.98 12.76 9.61
N ASN A 35 25.08 13.51 10.23
CA ASN A 35 24.02 13.00 11.10
C ASN A 35 22.62 13.26 10.50
N THR A 36 21.58 12.88 11.24
CA THR A 36 20.20 13.06 10.79
C THR A 36 19.79 14.54 10.63
N GLU A 37 20.29 15.42 11.50
CA GLU A 37 20.00 16.85 11.47
C GLU A 37 20.61 17.52 10.22
N ASP A 38 21.80 17.08 9.81
CA ASP A 38 22.48 17.54 8.61
C ASP A 38 21.65 17.26 7.35
N PHE A 39 21.02 16.08 7.29
CA PHE A 39 20.12 15.72 6.19
C PHE A 39 18.84 16.56 6.21
N ILE A 40 18.19 16.72 7.37
CA ILE A 40 16.96 17.52 7.51
C ILE A 40 17.22 18.97 7.08
N THR A 41 18.30 19.57 7.57
CA THR A 41 18.72 20.94 7.22
C THR A 41 18.99 21.09 5.72
N THR A 42 19.59 20.07 5.10
CA THR A 42 19.80 20.07 3.64
C THR A 42 18.47 20.07 2.89
N VAL A 43 17.50 19.25 3.32
CA VAL A 43 16.17 19.20 2.71
C VAL A 43 15.45 20.55 2.83
N GLU A 44 15.41 21.14 4.04
CA GLU A 44 14.80 22.45 4.28
C GLU A 44 15.44 23.54 3.41
N SER A 45 16.76 23.51 3.25
CA SER A 45 17.48 24.50 2.44
C SER A 45 17.17 24.43 0.94
N VAL A 46 16.66 23.30 0.46
CA VAL A 46 16.27 23.11 -0.93
C VAL A 46 14.78 23.38 -1.13
N ILE A 47 13.96 23.13 -0.10
CA ILE A 47 12.50 23.23 -0.14
C ILE A 47 12.00 23.95 1.12
N PRO A 48 12.23 25.28 1.22
CA PRO A 48 11.86 26.04 2.41
C PRO A 48 10.33 26.16 2.58
N ASP A 49 9.57 26.07 1.47
CA ASP A 49 8.13 26.34 1.45
C ASP A 49 7.27 25.17 1.95
N LYS A 50 7.88 23.99 2.14
CA LYS A 50 7.21 22.82 2.73
C LYS A 50 7.85 22.59 4.09
N ASN A 51 7.06 22.61 5.17
CA ASN A 51 7.55 22.23 6.51
C ASN A 51 7.93 20.73 6.52
N MET A 52 9.11 20.43 5.96
CA MET A 52 9.63 19.08 5.77
C MET A 52 10.32 18.55 7.01
N ARG A 53 10.69 19.43 7.95
CA ARG A 53 11.29 19.03 9.23
C ARG A 53 10.33 18.21 10.06
N ASP A 54 9.10 18.68 10.27
CA ASP A 54 8.09 17.90 11.00
C ASP A 54 7.83 16.53 10.34
N PHE A 55 7.76 16.49 9.01
CA PHE A 55 7.67 15.25 8.26
C PHE A 55 8.86 14.33 8.56
N LEU A 56 10.09 14.76 8.30
CA LEU A 56 11.28 13.92 8.46
C LEU A 56 11.52 13.50 9.92
N GLU A 57 11.40 14.42 10.87
CA GLU A 57 11.63 14.12 12.28
C GLU A 57 10.63 13.10 12.82
N THR A 58 9.34 13.24 12.50
CA THR A 58 8.33 12.28 12.95
C THR A 58 8.57 10.88 12.38
N TRP A 59 9.12 10.76 11.17
CA TRP A 59 9.44 9.46 10.57
C TRP A 59 10.79 8.87 11.02
N LEU A 60 11.80 9.70 11.31
CA LEU A 60 13.17 9.25 11.62
C LEU A 60 13.41 8.99 13.11
N LEU A 61 12.68 9.69 13.99
CA LEU A 61 12.92 9.68 15.44
C LEU A 61 11.88 8.87 16.23
N GLN A 62 11.06 8.07 15.54
CA GLN A 62 10.05 7.22 16.15
C GLN A 62 10.24 5.78 15.71
N ASN A 63 10.06 4.83 16.63
CA ASN A 63 10.24 3.39 16.39
C ASN A 63 8.93 2.64 16.08
N ARG A 64 7.86 3.36 15.74
CA ARG A 64 6.52 2.82 15.43
C ARG A 64 6.05 3.28 14.06
N TYR A 65 4.93 2.70 13.60
CA TYR A 65 4.25 3.08 12.36
C TYR A 65 2.81 3.48 12.64
N PRO A 66 2.27 4.46 11.89
CA PRO A 66 0.86 4.78 11.96
C PRO A 66 0.00 3.74 11.22
N ILE A 67 -1.17 3.49 11.79
CA ILE A 67 -2.33 2.92 11.14
C ILE A 67 -3.28 4.07 10.85
N ILE A 68 -3.69 4.21 9.60
CA ILE A 68 -4.65 5.21 9.16
C ILE A 68 -6.01 4.55 9.06
N SER A 69 -6.86 4.85 10.04
CA SER A 69 -8.26 4.41 10.09
C SER A 69 -9.10 5.33 9.22
N ILE A 70 -9.88 4.76 8.30
CA ILE A 70 -10.80 5.49 7.43
C ILE A 70 -12.23 5.01 7.62
N GLU A 71 -13.12 5.97 7.82
CA GLU A 71 -14.56 5.78 7.94
C GLU A 71 -15.31 6.71 6.97
N GLU A 72 -16.55 6.38 6.68
CA GLU A 72 -17.43 7.20 5.87
C GLU A 72 -18.40 7.97 6.77
N ASP A 73 -18.41 9.30 6.64
CA ASP A 73 -19.45 10.18 7.16
C ASP A 73 -20.51 10.33 6.06
N ILE A 74 -21.59 9.56 6.21
CA ILE A 74 -22.70 9.47 5.25
C ILE A 74 -23.43 10.81 5.14
N ASP A 75 -23.61 11.51 6.26
CA ASP A 75 -24.36 12.78 6.31
C ASP A 75 -23.64 13.89 5.54
N LYS A 76 -22.31 13.92 5.62
CA LYS A 76 -21.48 14.93 4.95
C LYS A 76 -20.94 14.49 3.59
N ASN A 77 -21.17 13.24 3.19
CA ASN A 77 -20.59 12.61 2.00
C ASN A 77 -19.06 12.77 1.95
N THR A 78 -18.40 12.44 3.05
CA THR A 78 -16.93 12.57 3.22
C THR A 78 -16.34 11.33 3.85
N TYR A 79 -15.08 11.03 3.53
CA TYR A 79 -14.26 10.11 4.29
C TYR A 79 -13.55 10.85 5.42
N ILE A 80 -13.60 10.31 6.64
CA ILE A 80 -12.86 10.81 7.79
C ILE A 80 -11.67 9.88 8.03
N LEU A 81 -10.48 10.44 8.08
CA LEU A 81 -9.24 9.70 8.34
C LEU A 81 -8.71 10.08 9.72
N ARG A 82 -8.35 9.07 10.51
CA ARG A 82 -7.68 9.22 11.81
C ARG A 82 -6.37 8.44 11.81
N GLN A 83 -5.39 8.94 12.55
CA GLN A 83 -4.13 8.24 12.76
C GLN A 83 -4.12 7.59 14.14
N GLU A 84 -3.76 6.32 14.16
CA GLU A 84 -3.53 5.53 15.36
C GLU A 84 -2.11 4.98 15.30
N SER A 85 -1.43 4.86 16.44
CA SER A 85 -0.16 4.16 16.45
C SER A 85 -0.41 2.65 16.46
N ALA A 86 0.27 1.87 15.63
CA ALA A 86 0.25 0.41 15.75
C ALA A 86 0.81 0.01 17.14
N SER A 87 -0.06 -0.35 18.07
CA SER A 87 0.33 -0.72 19.44
C SER A 87 -0.08 -2.14 19.77
N ASN A 88 0.89 -3.05 19.73
CA ASN A 88 0.81 -4.32 20.47
C ASN A 88 1.32 -4.21 21.92
N PHE A 89 1.64 -3.00 22.41
CA PHE A 89 2.21 -2.82 23.75
C PHE A 89 1.65 -1.58 24.42
N LYS A 90 0.88 -1.81 25.50
CA LYS A 90 0.35 -0.85 26.48
C LYS A 90 1.46 -0.25 27.36
N ASP A 91 2.58 0.16 26.77
CA ASP A 91 3.63 0.86 27.50
C ASP A 91 3.40 2.36 27.36
N THR A 92 2.72 2.92 28.36
CA THR A 92 2.53 4.36 28.53
C THR A 92 3.77 5.07 29.07
N ASP A 93 4.81 4.33 29.49
CA ASP A 93 5.98 4.88 30.21
C ASP A 93 7.05 5.49 29.30
N ASN A 94 7.04 5.24 27.99
CA ASN A 94 8.02 5.77 27.04
C ASN A 94 7.34 6.33 25.78
N MET A 95 6.47 7.33 25.97
CA MET A 95 5.88 8.04 24.83
C MET A 95 6.95 8.84 24.07
N SER A 96 6.99 8.67 22.75
CA SER A 96 7.75 9.52 21.85
C SER A 96 7.45 11.00 22.12
N ARG A 97 8.44 11.89 21.91
CA ARG A 97 8.23 13.35 22.01
C ARG A 97 7.12 13.88 21.08
N PHE A 98 6.72 13.09 20.09
CA PHE A 98 5.65 13.39 19.14
C PHE A 98 4.32 12.67 19.47
N GLY A 99 4.22 12.00 20.62
CA GLY A 99 3.03 11.27 21.04
C GLY A 99 2.61 10.14 20.09
N TYR A 100 3.57 9.59 19.34
CA TYR A 100 3.29 8.64 18.25
C TYR A 100 2.27 9.17 17.25
N LYS A 101 2.44 10.43 16.86
CA LYS A 101 1.77 11.04 15.71
C LYS A 101 2.81 11.40 14.65
N TRP A 102 2.39 11.37 13.39
CA TRP A 102 3.23 11.64 12.24
C TRP A 102 2.61 12.72 11.36
N THR A 103 3.46 13.46 10.67
CA THR A 103 3.04 14.24 9.51
C THR A 103 3.14 13.33 8.29
N ILE A 104 2.01 13.02 7.67
CA ILE A 104 1.87 11.95 6.69
C ILE A 104 1.32 12.50 5.37
N PRO A 105 2.01 12.31 4.25
CA PRO A 105 1.42 12.49 2.93
C PRO A 105 0.50 11.30 2.62
N ILE A 106 -0.82 11.51 2.73
CA ILE A 106 -1.82 10.50 2.36
C ILE A 106 -2.00 10.56 0.85
N ILE A 107 -1.56 9.50 0.17
CA ILE A 107 -1.67 9.37 -1.29
C ILE A 107 -2.74 8.32 -1.57
N TYR A 108 -3.78 8.71 -2.29
CA TYR A 108 -4.94 7.86 -2.52
C TYR A 108 -5.40 7.89 -3.97
N THR A 109 -6.19 6.88 -4.31
CA THR A 109 -6.92 6.76 -5.57
C THR A 109 -8.36 6.40 -5.26
N THR A 110 -9.25 6.65 -6.21
CA THR A 110 -10.68 6.36 -6.06
C THR A 110 -11.17 5.45 -7.19
N SER A 111 -12.47 5.17 -7.21
CA SER A 111 -13.09 4.38 -8.27
C SER A 111 -13.20 5.13 -9.61
N VAL A 112 -13.41 6.45 -9.57
CA VAL A 112 -13.58 7.32 -10.74
C VAL A 112 -12.23 7.85 -11.20
N SER A 113 -11.35 8.24 -10.27
CA SER A 113 -10.00 8.73 -10.59
C SER A 113 -8.94 7.76 -10.08
N ARG A 114 -8.29 7.08 -11.03
CA ARG A 114 -7.09 6.27 -10.77
C ARG A 114 -5.79 7.10 -10.78
N ALA A 115 -5.88 8.42 -10.99
CA ALA A 115 -4.73 9.31 -10.83
C ALA A 115 -4.49 9.56 -9.34
N PRO A 116 -3.25 9.39 -8.83
CA PRO A 116 -2.97 9.54 -7.42
C PRO A 116 -3.15 10.99 -6.98
N THR A 117 -3.89 11.18 -5.90
CA THR A 117 -4.09 12.48 -5.25
C THR A 117 -3.44 12.45 -3.88
N MET A 118 -2.85 13.57 -3.45
CA MET A 118 -2.15 13.69 -2.18
C MET A 118 -2.81 14.74 -1.28
N VAL A 119 -3.02 14.39 -0.02
CA VAL A 119 -3.41 15.31 1.06
C VAL A 119 -2.48 15.15 2.26
N TRP A 120 -2.19 16.24 2.95
CA TRP A 120 -1.39 16.19 4.17
C TRP A 120 -2.26 15.88 5.38
N PHE A 121 -1.83 14.89 6.18
CA PHE A 121 -2.33 14.66 7.52
C PHE A 121 -1.23 15.09 8.50
N ARG A 122 -1.37 16.25 9.15
CA ARG A 122 -0.33 16.72 10.07
C ARG A 122 -0.42 16.02 11.41
N LYS A 123 0.71 15.93 12.12
CA LYS A 123 0.78 15.32 13.46
C LYS A 123 -0.17 15.97 14.47
N ASP A 124 -0.48 17.26 14.30
CA ASP A 124 -1.32 18.02 15.22
C ASP A 124 -2.81 17.95 14.87
N ASP A 125 -3.15 17.43 13.68
CA ASP A 125 -4.53 17.23 13.28
C ASP A 125 -5.12 16.00 13.99
N ASN A 126 -6.35 16.12 14.48
CA ASN A 126 -7.06 14.98 15.07
C ASN A 126 -7.64 14.05 14.00
N PHE A 127 -8.11 14.64 12.90
CA PHE A 127 -8.62 13.95 11.72
C PHE A 127 -8.48 14.86 10.50
N ILE A 128 -8.53 14.25 9.32
CA ILE A 128 -8.70 14.97 8.06
C ILE A 128 -9.92 14.42 7.31
N THR A 129 -10.49 15.23 6.42
CA THR A 129 -11.63 14.83 5.59
C THR A 129 -11.27 14.82 4.11
N ILE A 130 -11.69 13.78 3.40
CA ILE A 130 -11.60 13.70 1.93
C ILE A 130 -13.03 13.66 1.37
N PRO A 131 -13.40 14.52 0.41
CA PRO A 131 -14.72 14.44 -0.21
C PRO A 131 -14.94 13.06 -0.86
N LYS A 132 -16.07 12.41 -0.57
CA LYS A 132 -16.40 11.10 -1.17
C LYS A 132 -16.92 11.26 -2.60
N GLY A 133 -17.73 12.29 -2.89
CA GLY A 133 -18.30 12.48 -4.22
C GLY A 133 -19.17 11.29 -4.66
N ASN A 134 -18.93 10.77 -5.87
CA ASN A 134 -19.64 9.61 -6.46
C ASN A 134 -18.81 8.31 -6.41
N GLU A 135 -17.85 8.25 -5.51
CA GLU A 135 -16.88 7.16 -5.47
C GLU A 135 -17.44 5.92 -4.78
N THR A 136 -17.26 4.74 -5.39
CA THR A 136 -17.64 3.45 -4.79
C THR A 136 -16.61 2.95 -3.79
N PHE A 137 -15.33 3.29 -4.01
CA PHE A 137 -14.25 2.99 -3.07
C PHE A 137 -13.17 4.08 -3.11
N ILE A 138 -12.41 4.17 -2.02
CA ILE A 138 -11.17 4.91 -1.90
C ILE A 138 -10.08 3.93 -1.46
N LYS A 139 -8.94 3.93 -2.16
CA LYS A 139 -7.75 3.15 -1.79
C LYS A 139 -6.64 4.11 -1.40
N LEU A 140 -6.28 4.09 -0.12
CA LEU A 140 -5.14 4.81 0.43
C LEU A 140 -3.84 4.05 0.18
N ASN A 141 -2.73 4.76 0.35
CA ASN A 141 -1.36 4.26 0.16
C ASN A 141 -1.10 3.74 -1.28
N TYR A 142 -1.35 4.60 -2.27
CA TYR A 142 -1.11 4.29 -3.68
C TYR A 142 0.31 3.75 -3.92
N ASN A 143 0.42 2.63 -4.64
CA ASN A 143 1.67 1.89 -4.91
C ASN A 143 2.53 1.59 -3.67
N TYR A 144 1.94 1.61 -2.47
CA TYR A 144 2.63 1.40 -1.20
C TYR A 144 3.81 2.36 -1.00
N MET A 145 3.63 3.60 -1.44
CA MET A 145 4.64 4.66 -1.29
C MET A 145 4.84 5.04 0.18
N GLY A 146 3.75 5.03 0.96
CA GLY A 146 3.75 5.33 2.38
C GLY A 146 4.22 4.18 3.26
N ILE A 147 4.78 4.52 4.43
CA ILE A 147 5.25 3.58 5.45
C ILE A 147 4.20 3.45 6.57
N TYR A 148 2.94 3.35 6.19
CA TYR A 148 1.80 3.24 7.10
C TYR A 148 0.84 2.16 6.61
N TYR A 149 0.08 1.61 7.54
CA TYR A 149 -1.01 0.69 7.23
C TYR A 149 -2.33 1.45 7.13
N THR A 150 -3.26 0.93 6.35
CA THR A 150 -4.57 1.56 6.11
C THR A 150 -5.67 0.60 6.55
N ASN A 151 -6.44 1.02 7.55
CA ASN A 151 -7.55 0.26 8.07
C ASN A 151 -8.87 0.90 7.66
N TYR A 152 -9.74 0.14 7.03
CA TYR A 152 -11.04 0.59 6.56
C TYR A 152 -12.13 0.04 7.50
N THR A 153 -13.29 0.71 7.57
CA THR A 153 -14.46 0.08 8.18
C THR A 153 -14.86 -1.19 7.41
N PRO A 154 -15.58 -2.15 8.01
CA PRO A 154 -15.96 -3.40 7.34
C PRO A 154 -16.70 -3.19 6.01
N THR A 155 -17.51 -2.13 5.90
CA THR A 155 -18.20 -1.76 4.67
C THR A 155 -17.23 -1.30 3.57
N LEU A 156 -16.27 -0.45 3.92
CA LEU A 156 -15.25 0.02 2.98
C LEU A 156 -14.28 -1.09 2.56
N TRP A 157 -13.92 -1.99 3.48
CA TRP A 157 -13.17 -3.21 3.14
C TRP A 157 -13.92 -4.06 2.13
N GLN A 158 -15.23 -4.25 2.31
CA GLN A 158 -16.04 -5.01 1.38
C GLN A 158 -16.12 -4.32 0.00
N ASN A 159 -16.26 -3.00 -0.05
CA ASN A 159 -16.20 -2.25 -1.32
C ASN A 159 -14.86 -2.45 -2.04
N LEU A 160 -13.74 -2.44 -1.32
CA LEU A 160 -12.41 -2.71 -1.89
C LEU A 160 -12.31 -4.15 -2.40
N VAL A 161 -12.80 -5.13 -1.64
CA VAL A 161 -12.85 -6.54 -2.05
C VAL A 161 -13.66 -6.71 -3.34
N ASP A 162 -14.79 -6.02 -3.46
CA ASP A 162 -15.68 -6.16 -4.61
C ASP A 162 -15.15 -5.48 -5.87
N ASN A 163 -14.31 -4.47 -5.72
CA ASN A 163 -13.73 -3.72 -6.82
C ASN A 163 -12.22 -3.96 -7.01
N VAL A 164 -11.65 -5.00 -6.37
CA VAL A 164 -10.21 -5.29 -6.38
C VAL A 164 -9.65 -5.48 -7.81
N GLU A 165 -10.47 -5.96 -8.73
CA GLU A 165 -10.10 -6.17 -10.15
C GLU A 165 -9.89 -4.85 -10.92
N MET A 166 -10.40 -3.72 -10.42
CA MET A 166 -10.13 -2.40 -10.99
C MET A 166 -8.74 -1.86 -10.62
N MET A 167 -8.08 -2.47 -9.64
CA MET A 167 -6.74 -2.10 -9.19
C MET A 167 -5.67 -2.83 -9.99
N ASN A 168 -4.47 -2.27 -10.06
CA ASN A 168 -3.36 -2.96 -10.73
C ASN A 168 -2.86 -4.16 -9.90
N GLU A 169 -2.17 -5.12 -10.52
CA GLU A 169 -1.74 -6.37 -9.87
C GLU A 169 -0.87 -6.12 -8.61
N LEU A 170 -0.06 -5.05 -8.60
CA LEU A 170 0.75 -4.65 -7.45
C LEU A 170 -0.14 -4.17 -6.29
N GLU A 171 -1.10 -3.28 -6.56
CA GLU A 171 -2.05 -2.75 -5.56
C GLU A 171 -2.88 -3.88 -4.95
N GLN A 172 -3.32 -4.84 -5.77
CA GLN A 172 -4.08 -6.00 -5.32
C GLN A 172 -3.29 -6.85 -4.31
N VAL A 173 -2.05 -7.20 -4.66
CA VAL A 173 -1.16 -7.97 -3.77
C VAL A 173 -0.86 -7.18 -2.51
N GLN A 174 -0.59 -5.88 -2.62
CA GLN A 174 -0.32 -5.02 -1.47
C GLN A 174 -1.50 -4.92 -0.52
N LEU A 175 -2.73 -4.78 -1.04
CA LEU A 175 -3.94 -4.74 -0.24
C LEU A 175 -4.14 -6.05 0.54
N ALA A 176 -3.86 -7.20 -0.08
CA ALA A 176 -3.95 -8.50 0.60
C ALA A 176 -2.89 -8.66 1.71
N LEU A 177 -1.65 -8.22 1.47
CA LEU A 177 -0.58 -8.25 2.47
C LEU A 177 -0.83 -7.29 3.64
N GLU A 178 -1.41 -6.11 3.35
CA GLU A 178 -1.83 -5.16 4.36
C GLU A 178 -2.95 -5.73 5.24
N ALA A 179 -3.96 -6.36 4.65
CA ALA A 179 -5.01 -7.06 5.37
C ALA A 179 -4.46 -8.22 6.23
N GLU A 180 -3.46 -8.96 5.74
CA GLU A 180 -2.75 -9.97 6.56
C GLU A 180 -2.09 -9.34 7.79
N LYS A 181 -1.38 -8.22 7.64
CA LYS A 181 -0.72 -7.54 8.76
C LYS A 181 -1.72 -7.01 9.78
N LEU A 182 -2.84 -6.46 9.31
CA LEU A 182 -3.91 -5.98 10.20
C LEU A 182 -4.63 -7.13 10.91
N PHE A 183 -4.78 -8.28 10.26
CA PHE A 183 -5.31 -9.48 10.90
C PHE A 183 -4.35 -10.03 11.97
N GLU A 184 -3.04 -10.11 11.67
CA GLU A 184 -2.01 -10.52 12.65
C GLU A 184 -1.97 -9.57 13.86
N ALA A 185 -2.36 -8.31 13.67
CA ALA A 185 -2.48 -7.30 14.73
C ALA A 185 -3.87 -7.27 15.41
N ASP A 186 -4.76 -8.23 15.11
CA ASP A 186 -6.12 -8.31 15.64
C ASP A 186 -6.99 -7.07 15.38
N VAL A 187 -6.71 -6.35 14.28
CA VAL A 187 -7.43 -5.12 13.88
C VAL A 187 -8.62 -5.44 12.96
N ILE A 188 -8.52 -6.49 12.15
CA ILE A 188 -9.57 -6.91 11.21
C ILE A 188 -9.87 -8.40 11.31
N ASP A 189 -11.07 -8.80 10.88
CA ASP A 189 -11.48 -10.21 10.83
C ASP A 189 -10.81 -10.97 9.66
N CYS A 190 -10.50 -12.26 9.91
CA CYS A 190 -9.91 -13.17 8.94
C CYS A 190 -10.70 -13.31 7.63
N GLY A 191 -12.02 -13.13 7.67
CA GLY A 191 -12.92 -13.25 6.54
C GLY A 191 -12.63 -12.23 5.44
N ILE A 192 -12.23 -11.00 5.81
CA ILE A 192 -11.81 -9.97 4.85
C ILE A 192 -10.56 -10.45 4.10
N THR A 193 -9.57 -10.93 4.84
CA THR A 193 -8.29 -11.38 4.26
C THR A 193 -8.45 -12.60 3.37
N LEU A 194 -9.26 -13.59 3.78
CA LEU A 194 -9.58 -14.75 2.96
C LEU A 194 -10.32 -14.38 1.67
N LYS A 195 -11.27 -13.43 1.74
CA LYS A 195 -11.96 -12.92 0.55
C LYS A 195 -10.98 -12.25 -0.42
N LEU A 196 -10.08 -11.40 0.07
CA LEU A 196 -9.05 -10.76 -0.78
C LEU A 196 -8.19 -11.81 -1.50
N ILE A 197 -7.64 -12.77 -0.77
CA ILE A 197 -6.74 -13.79 -1.34
C ILE A 197 -7.45 -14.71 -2.34
N SER A 198 -8.77 -14.86 -2.24
CA SER A 198 -9.57 -15.59 -3.24
C SER A 198 -9.69 -14.87 -4.59
N LYS A 199 -9.51 -13.55 -4.60
CA LYS A 199 -9.62 -12.68 -5.78
C LYS A 199 -8.26 -12.26 -6.33
N VAL A 200 -7.25 -12.07 -5.47
CA VAL A 200 -5.92 -11.60 -5.84
C VAL A 200 -5.05 -12.72 -6.43
N SER A 201 -4.10 -12.35 -7.29
CA SER A 201 -3.09 -13.27 -7.83
C SER A 201 -2.38 -14.03 -6.71
N SER A 202 -2.31 -15.36 -6.84
CA SER A 202 -1.57 -16.24 -5.93
C SER A 202 -0.05 -16.13 -6.07
N GLU A 203 0.41 -15.42 -7.10
CA GLU A 203 1.83 -15.34 -7.42
C GLU A 203 2.58 -14.43 -6.44
N PRO A 204 3.86 -14.72 -6.17
CA PRO A 204 4.71 -13.76 -5.50
C PRO A 204 4.77 -12.46 -6.32
N ASN A 205 4.72 -11.32 -5.65
CA ASN A 205 5.02 -10.04 -6.29
C ASN A 205 6.51 -9.96 -6.69
N GLN A 206 6.92 -8.84 -7.28
CA GLN A 206 8.32 -8.54 -7.65
C GLN A 206 9.34 -8.62 -6.49
N TYR A 207 8.88 -8.73 -5.24
CA TYR A 207 9.70 -8.88 -4.04
C TYR A 207 9.67 -10.32 -3.48
N GLY A 208 9.07 -11.27 -4.20
CA GLY A 208 8.98 -12.67 -3.77
C GLY A 208 7.94 -12.94 -2.69
N VAL A 209 7.08 -11.96 -2.36
CA VAL A 209 6.05 -12.09 -1.33
C VAL A 209 4.73 -12.48 -1.97
N SER A 210 4.19 -13.64 -1.59
CA SER A 210 2.89 -14.14 -2.05
C SER A 210 1.82 -13.84 -1.00
N PRO A 211 0.63 -13.34 -1.38
CA PRO A 211 -0.53 -13.21 -0.48
C PRO A 211 -0.97 -14.52 0.21
N LEU A 212 -0.43 -15.67 -0.22
CA LEU A 212 -0.74 -16.97 0.38
C LEU A 212 0.02 -17.24 1.70
N SER A 213 0.94 -16.36 2.13
CA SER A 213 1.65 -16.47 3.43
C SER A 213 0.69 -16.67 4.59
N ILE A 214 -0.44 -15.97 4.59
CA ILE A 214 -1.42 -16.06 5.68
C ILE A 214 -1.98 -17.48 5.86
N LEU A 215 -2.06 -18.28 4.80
CA LEU A 215 -2.58 -19.64 4.90
C LEU A 215 -1.64 -20.51 5.72
N PHE A 216 -0.34 -20.21 5.73
CA PHE A 216 0.62 -20.84 6.62
C PHE A 216 0.43 -20.35 8.06
N THR A 217 0.26 -19.04 8.28
CA THR A 217 -0.01 -18.45 9.60
C THR A 217 -1.29 -19.04 10.21
N LEU A 218 -2.40 -19.05 9.48
CA LEU A 218 -3.67 -19.64 9.90
C LEU A 218 -3.54 -21.15 10.15
N ARG A 219 -2.83 -21.88 9.29
CA ARG A 219 -2.58 -23.31 9.51
C ARG A 219 -1.85 -23.56 10.84
N ASN A 220 -0.86 -22.73 11.18
CA ASN A 220 -0.12 -22.85 12.43
C ASN A 220 -1.01 -22.55 13.64
N ASN A 221 -1.86 -21.52 13.55
CA ASN A 221 -2.79 -21.16 14.62
C ASN A 221 -3.91 -22.20 14.80
N LEU A 222 -4.29 -22.90 13.73
CA LEU A 222 -5.35 -23.92 13.71
C LEU A 222 -4.81 -25.35 13.91
N ALA A 223 -3.57 -25.52 14.38
CA ALA A 223 -2.87 -26.82 14.41
C ALA A 223 -3.66 -27.96 15.08
N PHE A 224 -4.54 -27.64 16.04
CA PHE A 224 -5.34 -28.61 16.78
C PHE A 224 -6.74 -28.85 16.21
N ASP A 225 -7.20 -28.05 15.23
CA ASP A 225 -8.51 -28.23 14.57
C ASP A 225 -8.35 -28.88 13.20
N GLN A 226 -8.48 -30.20 13.16
CA GLN A 226 -8.38 -30.97 11.92
C GLN A 226 -9.46 -30.60 10.89
N ARG A 227 -10.66 -30.19 11.33
CA ARG A 227 -11.74 -29.79 10.43
C ARG A 227 -11.37 -28.47 9.75
N ALA A 228 -10.94 -27.47 10.53
CA ALA A 228 -10.50 -26.18 10.00
C ALA A 228 -9.30 -26.33 9.06
N ILE A 229 -8.30 -27.16 9.40
CA ILE A 229 -7.17 -27.46 8.51
C ILE A 229 -7.64 -28.09 7.19
N SER A 230 -8.63 -28.99 7.23
CA SER A 230 -9.16 -29.62 6.02
C SER A 230 -9.86 -28.61 5.10
N LEU A 231 -10.61 -27.66 5.67
CA LEU A 231 -11.26 -26.58 4.93
C LEU A 231 -10.22 -25.63 4.33
N LEU A 232 -9.20 -25.25 5.09
CA LEU A 232 -8.12 -24.38 4.64
C LEU A 232 -7.32 -25.02 3.49
N ARG A 233 -7.08 -26.34 3.54
CA ARG A 233 -6.47 -27.08 2.41
C ARG A 233 -7.35 -27.04 1.17
N ARG A 234 -8.65 -27.30 1.29
CA ARG A 234 -9.60 -27.23 0.15
C ARG A 234 -9.64 -25.82 -0.44
N PHE A 235 -9.66 -24.81 0.41
CA PHE A 235 -9.60 -23.41 0.01
C PHE A 235 -8.32 -23.10 -0.79
N TYR A 236 -7.14 -23.47 -0.26
CA TYR A 236 -5.86 -23.33 -0.95
C TYR A 236 -5.86 -24.00 -2.34
N PHE A 237 -6.38 -25.23 -2.45
CA PHE A 237 -6.47 -25.93 -3.73
C PHE A 237 -7.38 -25.20 -4.72
N SER A 238 -8.52 -24.67 -4.28
CA SER A 238 -9.44 -23.91 -5.12
C SER A 238 -8.77 -22.68 -5.75
N ILE A 239 -7.98 -21.93 -4.97
CA ILE A 239 -7.20 -20.77 -5.45
C ILE A 239 -6.17 -21.20 -6.49
N ARG A 240 -5.42 -22.29 -6.24
CA ARG A 240 -4.42 -22.79 -7.20
C ARG A 240 -5.03 -23.27 -8.51
N VAL A 241 -6.20 -23.91 -8.46
CA VAL A 241 -6.91 -24.36 -9.67
C VAL A 241 -7.35 -23.15 -10.48
N LYS A 242 -7.97 -22.14 -9.84
CA LYS A 242 -8.37 -20.88 -10.48
C LYS A 242 -7.18 -20.18 -11.14
N SER A 243 -6.06 -20.04 -10.42
CA SER A 243 -4.82 -19.44 -10.94
C SER A 243 -4.28 -20.18 -12.17
N LYS A 244 -4.23 -21.53 -12.13
CA LYS A 244 -3.81 -22.34 -13.29
C LYS A 244 -4.74 -22.19 -14.49
N MET A 245 -6.05 -22.10 -14.28
CA MET A 245 -7.02 -21.88 -15.36
C MET A 245 -6.82 -20.51 -16.01
N MET A 246 -6.72 -19.44 -15.21
CA MET A 246 -6.47 -18.08 -15.71
C MET A 246 -5.17 -18.01 -16.53
N ARG A 247 -4.08 -18.63 -16.08
CA ARG A 247 -2.82 -18.68 -16.84
C ARG A 247 -2.98 -19.33 -18.22
N ARG A 248 -3.74 -20.43 -18.31
CA ARG A 248 -3.99 -21.12 -19.60
C ARG A 248 -4.78 -20.24 -20.56
N GLU A 249 -5.74 -19.48 -20.06
CA GLU A 249 -6.51 -18.54 -20.89
C GLU A 249 -5.66 -17.35 -21.35
N GLU A 250 -4.84 -16.79 -20.45
CA GLU A 250 -3.93 -15.70 -20.80
C GLU A 250 -2.89 -16.12 -21.84
N GLU A 251 -2.35 -17.34 -21.73
CA GLU A 251 -1.40 -17.89 -22.70
C GLU A 251 -2.05 -18.12 -24.08
N LYS A 252 -3.30 -18.61 -24.11
CA LYS A 252 -4.10 -18.68 -25.34
C LYS A 252 -4.29 -17.30 -25.95
N LEU A 253 -4.67 -16.29 -25.17
CA LEU A 253 -4.82 -14.91 -25.64
C LEU A 253 -3.51 -14.37 -26.20
N ARG A 254 -2.39 -14.54 -25.48
CA ARG A 254 -1.05 -14.11 -25.93
C ARG A 254 -0.67 -14.76 -27.25
N ASN A 255 -0.93 -16.06 -27.42
CA ASN A 255 -0.64 -16.78 -28.65
C ASN A 255 -1.53 -16.29 -29.80
N SER A 256 -2.81 -16.02 -29.56
CA SER A 256 -3.72 -15.41 -30.54
C SER A 256 -3.25 -14.01 -30.95
N VAL A 257 -2.86 -13.15 -30.01
CA VAL A 257 -2.31 -11.81 -30.30
C VAL A 257 -1.02 -11.91 -31.11
N LYS A 258 -0.10 -12.82 -30.75
CA LYS A 258 1.13 -13.07 -31.53
C LYS A 258 0.82 -13.53 -32.95
N LYS A 259 -0.18 -14.39 -33.13
CA LYS A 259 -0.64 -14.86 -34.45
C LYS A 259 -1.21 -13.70 -35.29
N ILE A 260 -2.09 -12.89 -34.72
CA ILE A 260 -2.67 -11.71 -35.40
C ILE A 260 -1.58 -10.73 -35.82
N LYS A 261 -0.58 -10.47 -34.96
CA LYS A 261 0.56 -9.59 -35.29
C LYS A 261 1.43 -10.12 -36.44
N ARG A 262 1.52 -11.45 -36.61
CA ARG A 262 2.24 -12.09 -37.72
C ARG A 262 1.44 -12.03 -39.02
N GLU A 263 0.13 -12.25 -38.94
CA GLU A 263 -0.76 -12.39 -40.11
C GLU A 263 -1.30 -11.04 -40.63
N ALA A 264 -1.43 -10.02 -39.77
CA ALA A 264 -1.95 -8.71 -40.15
C ALA A 264 -1.17 -7.56 -39.48
N PRO A 265 0.06 -7.25 -39.94
CA PRO A 265 0.90 -6.21 -39.36
C PRO A 265 0.27 -4.81 -39.35
N SER A 266 -0.64 -4.53 -40.29
CA SER A 266 -1.38 -3.27 -40.39
C SER A 266 -2.40 -3.05 -39.26
N LEU A 267 -2.88 -4.11 -38.60
CA LEU A 267 -3.83 -4.05 -37.48
C LEU A 267 -3.14 -3.89 -36.11
N THR A 268 -1.82 -3.86 -36.07
CA THR A 268 -1.05 -3.86 -34.81
C THR A 268 -1.22 -2.58 -33.97
N ARG A 269 -1.67 -1.48 -34.58
CA ARG A 269 -1.91 -0.19 -33.91
C ARG A 269 -3.19 -0.17 -33.05
N THR A 270 -4.12 -1.10 -33.24
CA THR A 270 -5.44 -1.09 -32.56
C THR A 270 -5.62 -2.18 -31.51
N LEU A 271 -4.66 -3.09 -31.35
CA LEU A 271 -4.76 -4.18 -30.38
C LEU A 271 -4.43 -3.69 -28.95
N PRO A 272 -5.22 -4.09 -27.93
CA PRO A 272 -4.90 -3.80 -26.55
C PRO A 272 -3.54 -4.40 -26.16
N ARG A 273 -2.73 -3.62 -25.45
CA ARG A 273 -1.46 -4.12 -24.88
C ARG A 273 -1.80 -5.12 -23.77
N VAL A 274 -1.64 -6.41 -24.05
CA VAL A 274 -1.60 -7.43 -22.99
C VAL A 274 -0.41 -7.09 -22.09
N PRO A 275 -0.59 -6.88 -20.78
CA PRO A 275 0.49 -6.50 -19.89
C PRO A 275 1.64 -7.52 -19.98
N MET A 276 2.86 -7.03 -20.23
CA MET A 276 4.04 -7.88 -20.15
C MET A 276 4.28 -8.17 -18.67
N ARG A 277 4.08 -9.42 -18.24
CA ARG A 277 4.72 -9.90 -17.01
C ARG A 277 6.23 -9.87 -17.24
N VAL A 278 6.92 -9.03 -16.48
CA VAL A 278 8.38 -9.06 -16.36
C VAL A 278 8.72 -10.36 -15.64
N GLN A 279 9.60 -11.16 -16.25
CA GLN A 279 10.05 -12.46 -15.74
C GLN A 279 10.87 -12.32 -14.47
#